data_AF-A0A812JLS0-F1
#
_entry.id   AF-A0A812JLS0-F1
#
_cell.length_a   1.000
_cell.length_b   1.000
_cell.length_c   1.000
_cell.angle_alpha   90.00
_cell.angle_beta   90.00
_cell.angle_gamma   90.00
#
_symmetry.space_group_name_H-M   'P 1'
#
loop_
_entity.id
_entity.type
_entity.pdbx_description
1 polymer ?
#
loop_
_entity_poly.entity_id
_entity_poly.type
_entity_poly.pdbx_seq_one_letter_code
_entity_poly.pdbx_strand_id
1 'polypeptide(L)'
;MWNLKHEESLYALLGLDVGWFLFRDHDADSDRRPADVQLPSNLVDDLRKLINNPAFADVTFVVENQSVYATRAHLAARSEHFRALFYGGMRESSDAEEQIVLQDVAHPVFLLLLEYIYTDQVGEISSELAVHLLIAAERFLLDRLKVLGNRLAAKSVF
;
A
#
# COMPACT_ATOMS: atom_id res chain seq x y z
N MET A 1 79.60 6.65 29.30
CA MET A 1 79.75 5.24 28.91
C MET A 1 78.41 4.58 29.17
N TRP A 2 77.81 4.00 28.14
CA TRP A 2 76.58 3.20 28.20
C TRP A 2 76.69 2.06 29.22
N ASN A 3 75.59 1.72 29.90
CA ASN A 3 75.30 0.31 30.15
C ASN A 3 73.80 0.02 30.24
N LEU A 4 73.43 -1.10 29.63
CA LEU A 4 72.16 -1.45 29.00
C LEU A 4 71.32 -2.33 29.95
N LYS A 5 70.71 -1.75 30.98
CA LYS A 5 69.82 -2.47 31.92
C LYS A 5 68.59 -1.68 32.40
N HIS A 6 68.17 -0.62 31.70
CA HIS A 6 67.28 0.39 32.29
C HIS A 6 66.08 0.82 31.43
N GLU A 7 65.49 -0.06 30.62
CA GLU A 7 64.31 0.30 29.81
C GLU A 7 63.08 -0.63 29.94
N GLU A 8 63.09 -1.58 30.88
CA GLU A 8 61.93 -2.48 31.10
C GLU A 8 61.11 -2.13 32.36
N SER A 9 61.44 -1.03 33.06
CA SER A 9 60.83 -0.73 34.38
C SER A 9 59.91 0.49 34.43
N LEU A 10 59.68 1.21 33.31
CA LEU A 10 58.81 2.38 33.32
C LEU A 10 57.33 2.08 33.00
N TYR A 11 57.01 0.92 32.43
CA TYR A 11 55.63 0.56 32.04
C TYR A 11 54.79 -0.04 33.20
N ALA A 12 55.42 -0.49 34.29
CA ALA A 12 54.72 -1.08 35.42
C ALA A 12 54.14 -0.06 36.43
N LEU A 13 54.62 1.20 36.42
CA LEU A 13 54.25 2.22 37.42
C LEU A 13 53.12 3.16 37.01
N LEU A 14 52.66 3.11 35.76
CA LEU A 14 51.57 3.97 35.26
C LEU A 14 50.26 3.23 34.96
N GLY A 15 50.20 1.90 35.15
CA GLY A 15 48.98 1.11 34.95
C GLY A 15 48.41 1.17 33.53
N LEU A 16 49.22 1.53 32.54
CA LEU A 16 48.82 1.56 31.13
C LEU A 16 49.22 0.23 30.47
N ASP A 17 48.21 -0.57 30.09
CA ASP A 17 48.41 -1.79 29.31
C ASP A 17 48.85 -1.43 27.88
N VAL A 18 50.07 -1.82 27.50
CA VAL A 18 50.62 -1.60 26.14
C VAL A 18 50.21 -2.71 25.15
N GLY A 19 49.28 -3.59 25.53
CA GLY A 19 48.69 -4.60 24.64
C GLY A 19 47.98 -4.04 23.40
N TRP A 20 47.67 -2.74 23.37
CA TRP A 20 46.98 -2.07 22.26
C TRP A 20 47.88 -1.76 21.04
N PHE A 21 49.21 -1.92 21.11
CA PHE A 21 50.12 -1.45 20.04
C PHE A 21 50.61 -2.53 19.05
N LEU A 22 50.28 -3.82 19.26
CA LEU A 22 50.59 -4.91 18.31
C LEU A 22 49.34 -5.54 17.65
N PHE A 23 48.17 -4.95 17.84
CA PHE A 23 46.93 -5.33 17.16
C PHE A 23 46.49 -4.17 16.24
N ARG A 24 47.34 -3.82 15.28
CA ARG A 24 47.05 -2.79 14.27
C ARG A 24 46.45 -3.44 13.02
N ASP A 25 45.20 -3.07 12.76
CA ASP A 25 44.44 -3.18 11.50
C ASP A 25 44.09 -4.58 10.99
N HIS A 26 43.20 -5.29 11.68
CA HIS A 26 42.31 -6.26 11.04
C HIS A 26 41.05 -6.42 11.90
N ASP A 27 39.90 -5.95 11.40
CA ASP A 27 38.53 -6.15 11.95
C ASP A 27 37.76 -4.87 12.37
N ALA A 28 38.19 -3.69 11.93
CA ALA A 28 37.35 -2.48 11.94
C ALA A 28 36.55 -2.31 10.63
N ASP A 29 35.89 -3.36 10.14
CA ASP A 29 34.91 -3.27 9.05
C ASP A 29 33.91 -4.45 9.03
N SER A 30 33.36 -4.85 10.18
CA SER A 30 32.35 -5.93 10.22
C SER A 30 30.94 -5.48 10.60
N ASP A 31 30.74 -4.19 10.93
CA ASP A 31 29.41 -3.66 11.30
C ASP A 31 28.83 -2.66 10.28
N ARG A 32 29.37 -2.65 9.04
CA ARG A 32 28.63 -2.06 7.92
C ARG A 32 27.47 -2.99 7.60
N ARG A 33 26.33 -2.78 8.27
CA ARG A 33 25.04 -3.29 7.78
C ARG A 33 24.99 -2.93 6.29
N PRO A 34 24.75 -3.89 5.38
CA PRO A 34 24.57 -3.56 3.97
C PRO A 34 23.52 -2.45 3.95
N ALA A 35 23.87 -1.30 3.37
CA ALA A 35 22.99 -0.14 3.33
C ALA A 35 21.59 -0.63 3.00
N ASP A 36 20.63 -0.42 3.91
CA ASP A 36 19.30 -1.02 3.84
C ASP A 36 18.78 -0.86 2.41
N VAL A 37 18.78 -1.96 1.64
CA VAL A 37 18.38 -1.95 0.24
C VAL A 37 16.87 -1.78 0.27
N GLN A 38 16.42 -0.53 0.30
CA GLN A 38 15.01 -0.20 0.34
C GLN A 38 14.43 -0.38 -1.05
N LEU A 39 14.00 -1.61 -1.36
CA LEU A 39 13.32 -1.94 -2.59
C LEU A 39 11.95 -1.24 -2.61
N PRO A 40 11.54 -0.64 -3.74
CA PRO A 40 10.20 -0.08 -3.87
C PRO A 40 9.16 -1.19 -3.71
N SER A 41 8.06 -0.89 -3.01
CA SER A 41 6.96 -1.84 -2.84
C SER A 41 6.29 -2.12 -4.19
N ASN A 42 6.06 -3.39 -4.49
CA ASN A 42 5.28 -3.86 -5.64
C ASN A 42 3.81 -4.19 -5.27
N LEU A 43 3.40 -3.91 -4.03
CA LEU A 43 2.08 -4.28 -3.49
C LEU A 43 0.93 -3.77 -4.36
N VAL A 44 1.02 -2.52 -4.82
CA VAL A 44 -0.04 -1.90 -5.63
C VAL A 44 -0.22 -2.65 -6.95
N ASP A 45 0.88 -3.05 -7.60
CA ASP A 45 0.83 -3.78 -8.86
C ASP A 45 0.31 -5.20 -8.68
N ASP A 46 0.59 -5.83 -7.54
CA ASP A 46 0.02 -7.12 -7.19
C ASP A 46 -1.50 -7.00 -6.91
N LEU A 47 -1.95 -5.95 -6.23
CA LEU A 47 -3.37 -5.69 -5.98
C LEU A 47 -4.15 -5.37 -7.26
N ARG A 48 -3.54 -4.70 -8.24
CA ARG A 48 -4.15 -4.45 -9.56
C ARG A 48 -4.58 -5.73 -10.27
N LYS A 49 -3.85 -6.83 -10.09
CA LYS A 49 -4.16 -8.13 -10.71
C LYS A 49 -5.48 -8.73 -10.22
N LEU A 50 -6.00 -8.26 -9.09
CA LEU A 50 -7.26 -8.71 -8.51
C LEU A 50 -8.48 -7.98 -9.10
N ILE A 51 -8.27 -6.81 -9.71
CA ILE A 51 -9.35 -5.96 -10.21
C ILE A 51 -10.03 -6.63 -11.41
N ASN A 52 -11.36 -6.72 -11.33
CA ASN A 52 -12.21 -7.30 -12.38
C ASN A 52 -11.75 -8.70 -12.84
N ASN A 53 -11.19 -9.49 -11.92
CA ASN A 53 -10.66 -10.81 -12.21
C ASN A 53 -11.61 -11.89 -11.63
N PRO A 54 -12.27 -12.69 -12.49
CA PRO A 54 -13.22 -13.70 -12.04
C PRO A 54 -12.59 -14.79 -11.17
N ALA A 55 -11.27 -15.03 -11.27
CA ALA A 55 -10.59 -16.06 -10.48
C ALA A 55 -10.52 -15.74 -8.98
N PHE A 56 -10.66 -14.46 -8.60
CA PHE A 56 -10.54 -13.98 -7.22
C PHE A 56 -11.84 -13.39 -6.67
N ALA A 57 -12.94 -13.52 -7.42
CA ALA A 57 -14.20 -12.88 -7.10
C ALA A 57 -15.15 -13.80 -6.36
N ASP A 58 -15.82 -13.24 -5.35
CA ASP A 58 -16.92 -13.85 -4.59
C ASP A 58 -18.21 -13.01 -4.71
N VAL A 59 -18.18 -11.97 -5.54
CA VAL A 59 -19.33 -11.16 -5.94
C VAL A 59 -19.18 -10.69 -7.38
N THR A 60 -20.30 -10.69 -8.10
CA THR A 60 -20.40 -10.17 -9.46
C THR A 60 -21.42 -9.04 -9.48
N PHE A 61 -21.01 -7.88 -10.00
CA PHE A 61 -21.90 -6.76 -10.27
C PHE A 61 -22.30 -6.78 -11.74
N VAL A 62 -23.53 -6.35 -12.04
CA VAL A 62 -23.97 -6.07 -13.41
C VAL A 62 -24.12 -4.56 -13.54
N VAL A 63 -23.25 -3.96 -14.35
CA VAL A 63 -23.18 -2.51 -14.57
C VAL A 63 -23.34 -2.26 -16.06
N GLU A 64 -24.39 -1.54 -16.47
CA GLU A 64 -24.70 -1.33 -17.90
C GLU A 64 -24.71 -2.64 -18.73
N ASN A 65 -25.29 -3.71 -18.16
CA ASN A 65 -25.35 -5.06 -18.72
C ASN A 65 -23.98 -5.76 -18.88
N GLN A 66 -22.93 -5.26 -18.22
CA GLN A 66 -21.60 -5.85 -18.21
C GLN A 66 -21.27 -6.40 -16.82
N SER A 67 -20.72 -7.62 -16.79
CA SER A 67 -20.27 -8.25 -15.54
C SER A 67 -18.97 -7.62 -15.04
N VAL A 68 -18.96 -7.22 -13.78
CA VAL A 68 -17.77 -6.73 -13.08
C VAL A 68 -17.51 -7.59 -11.85
N TYR A 69 -16.31 -8.14 -11.76
CA TYR A 69 -15.92 -9.11 -10.73
C TYR A 69 -15.16 -8.42 -9.59
N ALA A 70 -15.51 -8.73 -8.34
CA ALA A 70 -14.85 -8.13 -7.17
C ALA A 70 -14.87 -9.07 -5.95
N THR A 71 -14.19 -8.63 -4.88
CA THR A 71 -14.14 -9.36 -3.60
C THR A 71 -14.90 -8.60 -2.51
N ARG A 72 -15.90 -9.22 -1.88
CA ARG A 72 -16.74 -8.65 -0.80
C ARG A 72 -15.90 -8.12 0.35
N ALA A 73 -14.89 -8.89 0.77
CA ALA A 73 -14.01 -8.51 1.87
C ALA A 73 -13.21 -7.22 1.60
N HIS A 74 -12.65 -7.07 0.38
CA HIS A 74 -11.92 -5.85 -0.01
C HIS A 74 -12.84 -4.64 -0.06
N LEU A 75 -14.02 -4.80 -0.67
CA LEU A 75 -15.03 -3.75 -0.74
C LEU A 75 -15.47 -3.29 0.65
N ALA A 76 -15.84 -4.23 1.53
CA ALA A 76 -16.29 -3.93 2.88
C ALA A 76 -15.21 -3.34 3.78
N ALA A 77 -13.95 -3.74 3.60
CA ALA A 77 -12.82 -3.15 4.35
C ALA A 77 -12.59 -1.68 4.00
N ARG A 78 -13.04 -1.23 2.81
CA ARG A 78 -12.72 0.08 2.24
C ARG A 78 -13.94 1.00 2.12
N SER A 79 -15.15 0.47 2.29
CA SER A 79 -16.42 1.19 2.12
C SER A 79 -17.45 0.70 3.13
N GLU A 80 -17.94 1.61 3.98
CA GLU A 80 -19.02 1.31 4.92
C GLU A 80 -20.33 0.94 4.22
N HIS A 81 -20.57 1.48 3.00
CA HIS A 81 -21.71 1.07 2.18
C HIS A 81 -21.63 -0.43 1.85
N PHE A 82 -20.49 -0.88 1.32
CA PHE A 82 -20.32 -2.31 1.01
C PHE A 82 -20.26 -3.18 2.27
N ARG A 83 -19.72 -2.67 3.38
CA ARG A 83 -19.75 -3.37 4.66
C ARG A 83 -21.17 -3.63 5.13
N ALA A 84 -22.03 -2.60 5.10
CA ALA A 84 -23.44 -2.75 5.40
C ALA A 84 -24.16 -3.67 4.40
N LEU A 85 -23.85 -3.54 3.11
CA LEU A 85 -24.45 -4.37 2.06
C LEU A 85 -24.16 -5.86 2.25
N PHE A 86 -22.91 -6.23 2.58
CA PHE A 86 -22.50 -7.63 2.66
C PHE A 86 -22.61 -8.24 4.06
N TYR A 87 -22.46 -7.43 5.11
CA TYR A 87 -22.33 -7.91 6.49
C TYR A 87 -23.33 -7.24 7.47
N GLY A 88 -24.23 -6.38 6.98
CA GLY A 88 -25.17 -5.60 7.81
C GLY A 88 -26.38 -6.37 8.36
N GLY A 89 -26.38 -7.71 8.36
CA GLY A 89 -27.37 -8.54 9.06
C GLY A 89 -28.80 -8.55 8.51
N MET A 90 -29.12 -7.80 7.45
CA MET A 90 -30.47 -7.70 6.87
C MET A 90 -30.64 -8.37 5.49
N ARG A 91 -29.65 -9.10 4.97
CA ARG A 91 -29.85 -9.92 3.76
C ARG A 91 -30.43 -11.28 4.13
N GLU A 92 -31.74 -11.40 4.02
CA GLU A 92 -32.42 -12.69 3.80
C GLU A 92 -32.19 -13.16 2.36
N SER A 93 -30.94 -13.44 1.97
CA SER A 93 -30.69 -14.23 0.75
C SER A 93 -29.41 -15.04 0.93
N SER A 94 -29.64 -16.32 1.17
CA SER A 94 -28.67 -17.39 1.33
C SER A 94 -28.01 -17.85 0.02
N ASP A 95 -28.05 -17.02 -1.03
CA ASP A 95 -27.55 -17.41 -2.35
C ASP A 95 -26.23 -16.69 -2.64
N ALA A 96 -25.15 -17.45 -2.56
CA ALA A 96 -23.80 -17.03 -2.93
C ALA A 96 -23.67 -16.58 -4.41
N GLU A 97 -24.70 -16.81 -5.22
CA GLU A 97 -24.74 -16.57 -6.67
C GLU A 97 -25.51 -15.30 -7.08
N GLU A 98 -26.02 -14.52 -6.13
CA GLU A 98 -26.82 -13.32 -6.46
C GLU A 98 -25.94 -12.23 -7.11
N GLN A 99 -26.18 -11.96 -8.39
CA GLN A 99 -25.59 -10.84 -9.11
C GLN A 99 -26.18 -9.52 -8.60
N ILE A 100 -25.32 -8.54 -8.32
CA ILE A 100 -25.75 -7.22 -7.83
C ILE A 100 -25.84 -6.25 -8.99
N VAL A 101 -27.06 -5.88 -9.37
CA VAL A 101 -27.29 -4.91 -10.46
C VAL A 101 -27.07 -3.49 -9.96
N LEU A 102 -26.23 -2.72 -10.66
CA LEU A 102 -26.01 -1.29 -10.42
C LEU A 102 -26.60 -0.49 -11.59
N GLN A 103 -27.68 0.25 -11.33
CA GLN A 103 -28.42 0.98 -12.37
C GLN A 103 -27.92 2.41 -12.62
N ASP A 104 -27.38 3.09 -11.59
CA ASP A 104 -27.00 4.51 -11.68
C ASP A 104 -25.49 4.73 -11.50
N VAL A 105 -24.70 3.81 -12.04
CA VAL A 105 -23.25 3.96 -12.13
C VAL A 105 -22.84 3.51 -13.52
N ALA A 106 -22.14 4.37 -14.26
CA ALA A 106 -21.56 3.99 -15.54
C ALA A 106 -20.45 2.94 -15.34
N HIS A 107 -20.35 1.97 -16.23
CA HIS A 107 -19.34 0.92 -16.17
C HIS A 107 -17.91 1.44 -16.00
N PRO A 108 -17.41 2.43 -16.79
CA PRO A 108 -16.06 2.96 -16.60
C PRO A 108 -15.85 3.62 -15.23
N VAL A 109 -16.88 4.24 -14.66
CA VAL A 109 -16.83 4.88 -13.34
C VAL A 109 -16.72 3.82 -12.25
N PHE A 110 -17.44 2.71 -12.37
CA PHE A 110 -17.36 1.62 -11.40
C PHE A 110 -15.98 0.94 -11.44
N LEU A 111 -15.38 0.76 -12.61
CA LEU A 111 -14.00 0.23 -12.71
C LEU A 111 -12.98 1.17 -12.06
N LEU A 112 -13.10 2.49 -12.26
CA LEU A 112 -12.26 3.48 -11.57
C LEU A 112 -12.43 3.45 -10.05
N LEU A 113 -13.66 3.23 -9.58
CA LEU A 113 -13.94 3.07 -8.16
C LEU A 113 -13.29 1.80 -7.59
N LEU A 114 -13.30 0.69 -8.34
CA LEU A 114 -12.58 -0.53 -7.96
C LEU A 114 -11.07 -0.31 -7.95
N GLU A 115 -10.49 0.32 -8.96
CA GLU A 115 -9.07 0.71 -8.97
C GLU A 115 -8.72 1.46 -7.69
N TYR A 116 -9.52 2.45 -7.31
CA TYR A 116 -9.32 3.18 -6.05
C TYR A 116 -9.43 2.29 -4.80
N ILE A 117 -10.44 1.41 -4.74
CA ILE A 117 -10.63 0.55 -3.57
C ILE A 117 -9.41 -0.35 -3.35
N TYR A 118 -8.87 -0.94 -4.42
CA TYR A 118 -7.76 -1.90 -4.36
C TYR A 118 -6.40 -1.22 -4.22
N THR A 119 -6.18 -0.07 -4.86
CA THR A 119 -4.85 0.53 -4.98
C THR A 119 -4.68 1.84 -4.21
N ASP A 120 -5.78 2.43 -3.76
CA ASP A 120 -5.83 3.77 -3.16
C ASP A 120 -5.36 4.88 -4.13
N GLN A 121 -5.32 4.58 -5.43
CA GLN A 121 -4.91 5.45 -6.53
C GLN A 121 -6.03 5.62 -7.56
N VAL A 122 -6.00 6.74 -8.28
CA VAL A 122 -6.83 6.98 -9.47
C VAL A 122 -5.87 7.50 -10.54
N GLY A 123 -5.92 6.91 -11.72
CA GLY A 123 -5.13 7.36 -12.87
C GLY A 123 -5.60 8.72 -13.40
N GLU A 124 -5.02 9.14 -14.53
CA GLU A 124 -5.49 10.32 -15.24
C GLU A 124 -6.85 10.03 -15.88
N ILE A 125 -7.83 10.91 -15.63
CA ILE A 125 -9.20 10.79 -16.10
C ILE A 125 -9.72 12.14 -16.58
N SER A 126 -10.75 12.14 -17.45
CA SER A 126 -11.41 13.36 -17.89
C SER A 126 -12.16 14.05 -16.74
N SER A 127 -12.42 15.35 -16.89
CA SER A 127 -13.21 16.13 -15.93
C SER A 127 -14.63 15.56 -15.76
N GLU A 128 -15.25 15.09 -16.84
CA GLU A 128 -16.56 14.42 -16.83
C GLU A 128 -16.52 13.14 -15.97
N LEU A 129 -15.54 12.26 -16.21
CA LEU A 129 -15.38 11.04 -15.41
C LEU A 129 -15.05 11.37 -13.95
N ALA A 130 -14.28 12.43 -13.68
CA ALA A 130 -13.98 12.86 -12.32
C ALA A 130 -15.25 13.28 -11.56
N VAL A 131 -16.17 14.00 -12.21
CA VAL A 131 -17.46 14.37 -11.61
C VAL A 131 -18.29 13.13 -11.29
N HIS A 132 -18.41 12.19 -12.23
CA HIS A 132 -19.15 10.96 -11.99
C HIS A 132 -18.50 10.08 -10.90
N LEU A 133 -17.17 10.03 -10.85
CA LEU A 133 -16.43 9.32 -9.80
C LEU A 133 -16.65 9.96 -8.42
N LEU A 134 -16.74 11.28 -8.33
CA LEU A 134 -17.07 11.98 -7.08
C LEU A 134 -18.50 11.66 -6.60
N ILE A 135 -19.47 11.61 -7.51
CA ILE A 135 -20.84 11.20 -7.19
C ILE A 135 -20.87 9.75 -6.70
N ALA A 136 -20.14 8.85 -7.37
CA ALA A 136 -20.01 7.47 -6.92
C ALA A 136 -19.32 7.37 -5.56
N ALA A 137 -18.27 8.16 -5.31
CA ALA A 137 -17.57 8.19 -4.03
C ALA A 137 -18.48 8.59 -2.86
N GLU A 138 -19.40 9.53 -3.07
CA GLU A 138 -20.44 9.86 -2.09
C GLU A 138 -21.37 8.67 -1.85
N ARG A 139 -21.91 8.09 -2.93
CA ARG A 139 -22.87 6.96 -2.87
C ARG A 139 -22.30 5.76 -2.12
N PHE A 140 -21.03 5.44 -2.36
CA PHE A 140 -20.35 4.29 -1.77
C PHE A 140 -19.56 4.65 -0.50
N LEU A 141 -19.74 5.85 0.06
CA LEU A 141 -19.12 6.30 1.32
C LEU A 141 -17.58 6.16 1.32
N LEU A 142 -16.95 6.66 0.26
CA LEU A 142 -15.49 6.67 0.05
C LEU A 142 -14.92 8.07 0.30
N ASP A 143 -14.88 8.50 1.56
CA ASP A 143 -14.53 9.89 1.92
C ASP A 143 -13.15 10.34 1.43
N ARG A 144 -12.15 9.46 1.48
CA ARG A 144 -10.80 9.79 1.01
C ARG A 144 -10.73 9.94 -0.51
N LEU A 145 -11.56 9.21 -1.26
CA LEU A 145 -11.69 9.39 -2.71
C LEU A 145 -12.29 10.76 -3.05
N LYS A 146 -13.26 11.26 -2.27
CA LYS A 146 -13.83 12.60 -2.47
C LYS A 146 -12.75 13.69 -2.39
N VAL A 147 -11.85 13.57 -1.43
CA VAL A 147 -10.71 14.51 -1.28
C VAL A 147 -9.76 14.43 -2.47
N LEU A 148 -9.49 13.23 -2.99
CA LEU A 148 -8.63 13.04 -4.16
C LEU A 148 -9.29 13.52 -5.46
N GLY A 149 -10.55 13.17 -5.68
CA GLY A 149 -11.32 13.56 -6.87
C GLY A 149 -11.45 15.07 -7.01
N ASN A 150 -11.61 15.81 -5.90
CA ASN A 150 -11.61 17.28 -5.93
C ASN A 150 -10.30 17.86 -6.47
N ARG A 151 -9.15 17.20 -6.21
CA ARG A 151 -7.85 17.63 -6.74
C ARG A 151 -7.71 17.30 -8.23
N LEU A 152 -8.29 16.20 -8.69
CA LEU A 152 -8.30 15.82 -10.10
C LEU A 152 -9.19 16.76 -10.91
N ALA A 153 -10.40 17.05 -10.43
CA ALA A 153 -11.32 17.99 -11.05
C ALA A 153 -10.72 19.42 -11.13
N ALA A 154 -10.02 19.87 -10.09
CA ALA A 154 -9.36 21.18 -10.08
C ALA A 154 -8.20 21.29 -11.09
N LYS A 155 -7.52 20.19 -11.41
CA LYS A 155 -6.41 20.16 -12.39
C LYS A 155 -6.88 20.22 -13.84
N SER A 156 -8.15 19.94 -14.12
CA SER A 156 -8.72 19.97 -15.48
C SER A 156 -9.36 21.31 -15.86
N VAL A 157 -9.37 22.28 -14.94
CA VAL A 157 -9.93 23.63 -15.14
C VAL A 157 -8.84 24.66 -15.46
N PHE A 158 -7.57 24.26 -15.43
CA PHE A 158 -6.40 25.03 -15.84
C PHE A 158 -5.62 24.25 -16.91
#